data_AF-A0A5A7PHY6-F1
#
_entry.id   AF-A0A5A7PHY6-F1
#
_cell.length_a   1.000
_cell.length_b   1.000
_cell.length_c   1.000
_cell.angle_alpha   90.00
_cell.angle_beta   90.00
_cell.angle_gamma   90.00
#
_symmetry.space_group_name_H-M   'P 1'
#
loop_
_entity.id
_entity.type
_entity.pdbx_description
1 polymer ?
#
loop_
_entity_poly.entity_id
_entity_poly.type
_entity_poly.pdbx_seq_one_letter_code
_entity_poly.pdbx_strand_id
1 'polypeptide(L)'
;MLRVMGARLFKLEAMVKLLLSPFSVMFFARFSACVVALLVLIWALHFRNSFIPHNPSQQGLIYAVLHPLLMVIGFILISGEAILVHRWLPGSRNSKKLVHLCLQGVALSCGFFGIWTKFHGEDGIVANFFSLHSWMGLVCIAMFGAQVSSNSFADSTPCFVLVAYGEVGL
;
A
#
# COMPACT_ATOMS: atom_id res chain seq x y z
N MET A 1 46.85 0.52 19.40
CA MET A 1 45.84 1.26 18.59
C MET A 1 44.88 0.32 17.84
N LEU A 2 45.36 -0.70 17.11
CA LEU A 2 44.54 -1.66 16.34
C LEU A 2 43.45 -2.45 17.13
N ARG A 3 43.73 -2.92 18.36
CA ARG A 3 42.72 -3.63 19.18
C ARG A 3 41.52 -2.75 19.58
N VAL A 4 41.74 -1.47 19.85
CA VAL A 4 40.67 -0.52 20.22
C VAL A 4 39.77 -0.22 19.01
N MET A 5 40.37 -0.17 17.82
CA MET A 5 39.65 0.04 16.56
C MET A 5 38.77 -1.18 16.22
N GLY A 6 39.27 -2.41 16.42
CA GLY A 6 38.49 -3.63 16.26
C GLY A 6 37.31 -3.76 17.22
N ALA A 7 37.48 -3.36 18.49
CA ALA A 7 36.38 -3.36 19.47
C ALA A 7 35.29 -2.33 19.14
N ARG A 8 35.66 -1.15 18.61
CA ARG A 8 34.70 -0.16 18.12
C ARG A 8 33.98 -0.65 16.86
N LEU A 9 34.67 -1.30 15.94
CA LEU A 9 34.06 -1.92 14.76
C LEU A 9 33.05 -3.00 15.15
N PHE A 10 33.42 -3.92 16.04
CA PHE A 10 32.51 -4.99 16.51
C PHE A 10 31.29 -4.44 17.24
N LYS A 11 31.46 -3.37 18.03
CA LYS A 11 30.35 -2.68 18.69
C LYS A 11 29.44 -1.96 17.69
N LEU A 12 30.01 -1.40 16.62
CA LEU A 12 29.26 -0.80 15.51
C LEU A 12 28.46 -1.87 14.76
N GLU A 13 29.09 -2.99 14.39
CA GLU A 13 28.46 -4.14 13.74
C GLU A 13 27.32 -4.73 14.58
N ALA A 14 27.53 -4.85 15.90
CA ALA A 14 26.51 -5.33 16.83
C ALA A 14 25.35 -4.34 16.97
N MET A 15 25.62 -3.03 17.04
CA MET A 15 24.57 -2.01 17.05
C MET A 15 23.80 -1.95 15.74
N VAL A 16 24.48 -2.08 14.59
CA VAL A 16 23.86 -2.16 13.26
C VAL A 16 22.98 -3.41 13.17
N LYS A 17 23.42 -4.57 13.65
CA LYS A 17 22.61 -5.80 13.69
C LYS A 17 21.42 -5.71 14.65
N LEU A 18 21.57 -4.99 15.77
CA LEU A 18 20.49 -4.73 16.71
C LEU A 18 19.43 -3.80 16.10
N LEU A 19 19.88 -2.74 15.42
CA LEU A 19 19.02 -1.77 14.74
C LEU A 19 18.31 -2.38 13.52
N LEU A 20 19.02 -3.20 12.71
CA LEU A 20 18.45 -3.95 11.58
C LEU A 20 17.74 -5.26 12.00
N SER A 21 17.57 -5.51 13.29
CA SER A 21 16.82 -6.70 13.71
C SER A 21 15.41 -6.66 13.12
N PRO A 22 14.90 -7.79 12.58
CA PRO A 22 13.62 -7.82 11.86
C PRO A 22 12.46 -7.34 12.75
N PHE A 23 12.56 -7.58 14.06
CA PHE A 23 11.61 -7.11 15.06
C PHE A 23 11.64 -5.59 15.23
N SER A 24 12.83 -4.98 15.31
CA SER A 24 13.00 -3.53 15.43
C SER A 24 12.41 -2.82 14.21
N VAL A 25 12.75 -3.26 13.00
CA VAL A 25 12.27 -2.66 11.75
C VAL A 25 10.76 -2.75 11.62
N MET A 26 10.15 -3.89 11.96
CA MET A 26 8.69 -4.06 11.94
C MET A 26 7.98 -3.14 12.93
N PHE A 27 8.55 -2.96 14.13
CA PHE A 27 7.97 -2.08 15.14
C PHE A 27 8.00 -0.62 14.67
N PHE A 28 9.14 -0.15 14.16
CA PHE A 28 9.26 1.21 13.60
C PHE A 28 8.33 1.42 12.40
N ALA A 29 8.20 0.43 11.50
CA ALA A 29 7.30 0.50 10.36
C ALA A 29 5.84 0.68 10.81
N ARG A 30 5.36 -0.18 11.74
CA ARG A 30 3.99 -0.09 12.25
C ARG A 30 3.74 1.21 13.03
N PHE A 31 4.69 1.64 13.85
CA PHE A 31 4.60 2.90 14.56
C PHE A 31 4.47 4.08 13.58
N SER A 32 5.32 4.13 12.55
CA SER A 32 5.24 5.16 11.51
C SER A 32 3.91 5.12 10.76
N ALA A 33 3.38 3.92 10.46
CA ALA A 33 2.09 3.75 9.82
C ALA A 33 0.93 4.26 10.69
N CYS A 34 0.96 3.99 12.00
CA CYS A 34 -0.01 4.54 12.96
C CYS A 34 0.05 6.06 13.02
N VAL A 35 1.24 6.66 13.05
CA VAL A 35 1.40 8.12 13.05
C VAL A 35 0.84 8.75 11.77
N VAL A 36 1.14 8.17 10.61
CA VAL A 36 0.59 8.63 9.32
C VAL A 36 -0.94 8.51 9.30
N ALA A 37 -1.49 7.39 9.76
CA ALA A 37 -2.93 7.18 9.85
C ALA A 37 -3.62 8.20 10.75
N LEU A 38 -3.05 8.48 11.93
CA LEU A 38 -3.57 9.50 12.84
C LEU A 38 -3.50 10.90 12.24
N LEU A 39 -2.40 11.25 11.58
CA LEU A 39 -2.23 12.56 10.94
C LEU A 39 -3.26 12.77 9.82
N VAL A 40 -3.47 11.75 8.97
CA VAL A 40 -4.49 11.80 7.90
C VAL A 40 -5.90 11.84 8.48
N LEU A 41 -6.16 11.11 9.57
CA LEU A 41 -7.47 11.12 10.24
C LEU A 41 -7.76 12.48 10.90
N ILE A 42 -6.79 13.06 11.61
CA ILE A 42 -6.89 14.40 12.20
C ILE A 42 -7.12 15.44 11.10
N TRP A 43 -6.35 15.37 10.01
CA TRP A 43 -6.55 16.23 8.85
C TRP A 43 -7.97 16.08 8.29
N ALA A 44 -8.42 14.84 8.03
CA ALA A 44 -9.74 14.58 7.49
C ALA A 44 -10.86 15.07 8.42
N LEU A 45 -10.73 14.90 9.74
CA LEU A 45 -11.71 15.35 10.73
C LEU A 45 -11.71 16.88 10.92
N HIS A 46 -10.53 17.51 10.92
CA HIS A 46 -10.39 18.97 10.98
C HIS A 46 -11.06 19.64 9.78
N PHE A 47 -10.81 19.10 8.59
CA PHE A 47 -11.49 19.54 7.38
C PHE A 47 -12.99 19.21 7.45
N ARG A 48 -13.39 17.99 7.85
CA ARG A 48 -14.83 17.60 7.96
C ARG A 48 -15.62 18.50 8.93
N ASN A 49 -15.06 18.89 10.07
CA ASN A 49 -15.73 19.75 11.05
C ASN A 49 -15.93 21.19 10.53
N SER A 50 -15.14 21.61 9.54
CA SER A 50 -15.30 22.87 8.82
C SER A 50 -16.36 22.79 7.70
N PHE A 51 -16.93 21.61 7.44
CA PHE A 51 -17.79 21.30 6.29
C PHE A 51 -19.14 20.67 6.68
N ILE A 52 -19.81 21.20 7.70
CA ILE A 52 -21.22 20.85 7.95
C ILE A 52 -22.06 21.34 6.74
N PRO A 53 -22.85 20.49 6.08
CA PRO A 53 -23.30 20.73 4.71
C PRO A 53 -24.47 21.70 4.66
N HIS A 54 -24.44 22.68 3.75
CA HIS A 54 -25.64 23.46 3.44
C HIS A 54 -26.03 23.43 1.95
N ASN A 55 -25.15 23.05 1.01
CA ASN A 55 -25.41 23.21 -0.44
C ASN A 55 -24.85 22.06 -1.33
N PRO A 56 -25.49 21.80 -2.50
CA PRO A 56 -25.12 20.71 -3.42
C PRO A 56 -23.77 20.90 -4.16
N SER A 57 -23.18 22.10 -4.18
CA SER A 57 -21.85 22.36 -4.74
C SER A 57 -20.69 21.81 -3.90
N GLN A 58 -20.95 21.26 -2.70
CA GLN A 58 -19.89 20.73 -1.83
C GLN A 58 -19.58 19.25 -2.05
N GLN A 59 -20.25 18.56 -2.98
CA GLN A 59 -19.98 17.15 -3.28
C GLN A 59 -18.58 16.95 -3.86
N GLY A 60 -18.09 17.84 -4.74
CA GLY A 60 -16.74 17.77 -5.29
C GLY A 60 -15.64 17.90 -4.24
N LEU A 61 -15.85 18.74 -3.24
CA LEU A 61 -14.93 18.91 -2.11
C LEU A 61 -14.82 17.65 -1.24
N ILE A 62 -15.92 16.92 -1.03
CA ILE A 62 -15.90 15.64 -0.31
C ILE A 62 -15.06 14.61 -1.07
N TYR A 63 -15.19 14.54 -2.40
CA TYR A 63 -14.37 13.66 -3.22
C TYR A 63 -12.89 14.07 -3.22
N ALA A 64 -12.59 15.37 -3.17
CA ALA A 64 -11.22 15.87 -3.07
C ALA A 64 -10.53 15.51 -1.74
N VAL A 65 -11.26 15.36 -0.64
CA VAL A 65 -10.75 14.85 0.65
C VAL A 65 -10.68 13.32 0.66
N LEU A 66 -11.65 12.65 0.02
CA LEU A 66 -11.71 11.19 -0.06
C LEU A 66 -10.58 10.61 -0.94
N HIS A 67 -10.18 11.32 -1.99
CA HIS A 67 -9.06 10.95 -2.87
C HIS A 67 -7.75 10.68 -2.11
N PRO A 68 -7.14 11.65 -1.40
CA PRO A 68 -5.90 11.42 -0.65
C PRO A 68 -6.10 10.42 0.49
N LEU A 69 -7.30 10.37 1.09
CA LEU A 69 -7.60 9.41 2.16
C LEU A 69 -7.58 7.96 1.64
N LEU A 70 -8.24 7.69 0.52
CA LEU A 70 -8.21 6.37 -0.14
C LEU A 70 -6.80 6.02 -0.64
N MET A 71 -6.09 6.97 -1.23
CA MET A 71 -4.72 6.74 -1.72
C MET A 71 -3.75 6.41 -0.57
N VAL A 72 -3.81 7.12 0.56
CA VAL A 72 -2.93 6.84 1.71
C VAL A 72 -3.31 5.53 2.40
N ILE A 73 -4.60 5.28 2.66
CA ILE A 73 -5.01 4.04 3.30
C ILE A 73 -4.73 2.83 2.41
N GLY A 74 -5.03 2.91 1.11
CA GLY A 74 -4.80 1.85 0.13
C GLY A 74 -3.32 1.59 -0.13
N PHE A 75 -2.60 2.58 -0.67
CA PHE A 75 -1.22 2.37 -1.13
C PHE A 75 -0.19 2.39 0.00
N ILE A 76 -0.40 3.14 1.07
CA ILE A 76 0.61 3.27 2.13
C ILE A 76 0.34 2.24 3.24
N LEU A 77 -0.88 2.23 3.79
CA LEU A 77 -1.18 1.34 4.93
C LEU A 77 -1.41 -0.11 4.48
N ILE A 78 -2.34 -0.35 3.56
CA ILE A 78 -2.69 -1.72 3.15
C ILE A 78 -1.54 -2.39 2.38
N SER A 79 -0.91 -1.69 1.42
CA SER A 79 0.25 -2.27 0.71
C SER A 79 1.48 -2.45 1.63
N GLY A 80 1.71 -1.52 2.57
CA GLY A 80 2.78 -1.65 3.56
C GLY A 80 2.62 -2.90 4.43
N GLU A 81 1.41 -3.14 4.93
CA GLU A 81 1.09 -4.35 5.69
C GLU A 81 1.19 -5.61 4.79
N ALA A 82 0.76 -5.54 3.53
CA ALA A 82 0.86 -6.65 2.57
C ALA A 82 2.31 -7.14 2.38
N ILE A 83 3.29 -6.23 2.34
CA ILE A 83 4.72 -6.59 2.22
C ILE A 83 5.22 -7.25 3.50
N LEU A 84 4.77 -6.77 4.66
CA LEU A 84 5.21 -7.26 5.97
C LEU A 84 4.59 -8.61 6.37
N VAL A 85 3.48 -9.03 5.75
CA VAL A 85 2.86 -10.36 5.94
C VAL A 85 3.85 -11.50 5.77
N HIS A 86 4.76 -11.42 4.78
CA HIS A 86 5.76 -12.48 4.56
C HIS A 86 6.70 -12.68 5.75
N ARG A 87 6.95 -11.61 6.52
CA ARG A 87 7.90 -11.56 7.64
C ARG A 87 7.26 -11.99 8.95
N TRP A 88 6.05 -11.52 9.26
CA TRP A 88 5.42 -11.78 10.57
C TRP A 88 4.51 -12.99 10.60
N LEU A 89 3.92 -13.41 9.47
CA LEU A 89 2.94 -14.49 9.47
C LEU A 89 3.70 -15.83 9.43
N PRO A 90 3.67 -16.66 10.48
CA PRO A 90 4.13 -18.04 10.38
C PRO A 90 3.09 -18.83 9.58
N GLY A 91 3.49 -19.49 8.50
CA GLY A 91 2.56 -20.21 7.64
C GLY A 91 3.21 -20.79 6.39
N SER A 92 2.46 -21.61 5.65
CA SER A 92 2.91 -22.15 4.36
C SER A 92 3.22 -21.02 3.37
N ARG A 93 4.23 -21.23 2.54
CA ARG A 93 4.67 -20.25 1.52
C ARG A 93 3.51 -19.84 0.60
N ASN A 94 2.59 -20.76 0.31
CA ASN A 94 1.42 -20.51 -0.54
C ASN A 94 0.39 -19.61 0.17
N SER A 95 0.12 -19.83 1.46
CA SER A 95 -0.81 -18.99 2.23
C SER A 95 -0.32 -17.55 2.34
N LYS A 96 0.99 -17.35 2.54
CA LYS A 96 1.58 -16.00 2.59
C LYS A 96 1.45 -15.28 1.25
N LYS A 97 1.68 -15.99 0.14
CA LYS A 97 1.51 -15.45 -1.22
C LYS A 97 0.07 -15.04 -1.49
N LEU A 98 -0.90 -15.89 -1.14
CA LEU A 98 -2.31 -15.60 -1.33
C LEU A 98 -2.75 -14.36 -0.53
N VAL A 99 -2.36 -14.27 0.74
CA VAL A 99 -2.68 -13.10 1.58
C VAL A 99 -2.01 -11.83 1.05
N HIS A 100 -0.74 -11.92 0.63
CA HIS A 100 -0.05 -10.80 0.00
C HIS A 100 -0.77 -10.34 -1.27
N LEU A 101 -1.14 -11.26 -2.14
CA LEU A 101 -1.85 -10.96 -3.39
C LEU A 101 -3.23 -10.35 -3.14
N CYS A 102 -3.98 -10.88 -2.17
CA CYS A 102 -5.29 -10.38 -1.79
C CYS A 102 -5.20 -8.94 -1.26
N LEU A 103 -4.28 -8.67 -0.31
CA LEU A 103 -4.08 -7.33 0.24
C LEU A 103 -3.62 -6.33 -0.83
N GLN A 104 -2.72 -6.76 -1.73
CA GLN A 104 -2.27 -5.93 -2.85
C GLN A 104 -3.42 -5.66 -3.85
N GLY A 105 -4.31 -6.63 -4.08
CA GLY A 105 -5.52 -6.45 -4.88
C GLY A 105 -6.52 -5.46 -4.28
N VAL A 106 -6.68 -5.47 -2.94
CA VAL A 106 -7.49 -4.48 -2.22
C VAL A 106 -6.86 -3.09 -2.32
N ALA A 107 -5.54 -2.97 -2.18
CA ALA A 107 -4.82 -1.70 -2.36
C ALA A 107 -5.01 -1.13 -3.77
N LEU A 108 -4.92 -1.97 -4.81
CA LEU A 108 -5.14 -1.55 -6.21
C LEU A 108 -6.59 -1.11 -6.45
N SER A 109 -7.57 -1.85 -5.92
CA SER A 109 -8.98 -1.45 -5.97
C SER A 109 -9.21 -0.09 -5.30
N CYS A 110 -8.63 0.12 -4.12
CA CYS A 110 -8.69 1.40 -3.39
C CYS A 110 -8.09 2.56 -4.20
N GLY A 111 -6.97 2.32 -4.90
CA GLY A 111 -6.35 3.27 -5.81
C GLY A 111 -7.22 3.62 -7.02
N PHE A 112 -7.86 2.62 -7.62
CA PHE A 112 -8.81 2.82 -8.71
C PHE A 112 -10.01 3.67 -8.25
N PHE A 113 -10.59 3.37 -7.08
CA PHE A 113 -11.66 4.17 -6.49
C PHE A 113 -11.20 5.60 -6.13
N GLY A 114 -9.96 5.78 -5.65
CA GLY A 114 -9.38 7.09 -5.39
C GLY A 114 -9.27 7.95 -6.65
N ILE A 115 -8.90 7.35 -7.79
CA ILE A 115 -8.92 8.05 -9.07
C ILE A 115 -10.36 8.32 -9.54
N TRP A 116 -11.25 7.34 -9.40
CA TRP A 116 -12.66 7.47 -9.77
C TRP A 116 -13.34 8.64 -9.06
N THR A 117 -13.13 8.80 -7.74
CA THR A 117 -13.70 9.90 -6.95
C THR A 117 -13.18 11.26 -7.44
N LYS A 118 -11.91 11.35 -7.82
CA LYS A 118 -11.32 12.57 -8.38
C LYS A 118 -11.94 12.98 -9.72
N PHE A 119 -12.38 12.01 -10.54
CA PHE A 119 -13.04 12.30 -11.82
C PHE A 119 -14.54 12.63 -11.70
N HIS A 120 -15.19 12.26 -10.59
CA HIS A 120 -16.60 12.57 -10.35
C HIS A 120 -16.84 13.92 -9.66
N GLY A 121 -15.82 14.53 -9.05
CA GLY A 121 -15.95 15.62 -8.09
C GLY A 121 -15.55 17.03 -8.55
N GLU A 122 -16.07 17.51 -9.67
CA GLU A 122 -15.90 18.88 -10.23
C GLU A 122 -14.75 19.10 -11.25
N ASP A 123 -15.19 19.68 -12.37
CA ASP A 123 -14.51 20.47 -13.40
C ASP A 123 -13.30 19.89 -14.13
N GLY A 124 -13.61 19.31 -15.30
CA GLY A 124 -12.72 19.31 -16.46
C GLY A 124 -11.57 18.31 -16.38
N ILE A 125 -11.72 17.21 -17.13
CA ILE A 125 -10.67 16.25 -17.49
C ILE A 125 -9.36 16.96 -17.91
N VAL A 126 -9.40 18.16 -18.48
CA VAL A 126 -8.22 18.80 -19.08
C VAL A 126 -7.29 19.49 -18.05
N ALA A 127 -7.80 20.00 -16.93
CA ALA A 127 -6.98 20.72 -15.94
C ALA A 127 -6.26 19.79 -14.96
N ASN A 128 -6.90 18.68 -14.59
CA ASN A 128 -6.35 17.71 -13.63
C ASN A 128 -5.26 16.80 -14.22
N PHE A 129 -5.26 16.56 -15.55
CA PHE A 129 -4.27 15.70 -16.22
C PHE A 129 -2.92 16.39 -16.51
N PHE A 130 -2.81 17.71 -16.39
CA PHE A 130 -1.54 18.43 -16.60
C PHE A 130 -0.65 18.50 -15.35
N SER A 131 -1.12 18.03 -14.21
CA SER A 131 -0.30 17.96 -12.99
C SER A 131 0.60 16.73 -13.04
N LEU A 132 1.91 16.91 -12.78
CA LEU A 132 2.86 15.79 -12.66
C LEU A 132 2.40 14.72 -11.65
N HIS A 133 1.58 15.11 -10.68
CA HIS A 133 1.01 14.19 -9.68
C HIS A 133 0.07 13.14 -10.30
N SER A 134 -0.75 13.50 -11.28
CA SER A 134 -1.66 12.55 -11.94
C SER A 134 -0.89 11.56 -12.81
N TRP A 135 0.16 12.01 -13.50
CA TRP A 135 1.03 11.16 -14.31
C TRP A 135 1.78 10.15 -13.44
N MET A 136 2.36 10.60 -12.32
CA MET A 136 3.04 9.71 -11.37
C MET A 136 2.06 8.71 -10.75
N GLY A 137 0.84 9.13 -10.41
CA GLY A 137 -0.21 8.24 -9.90
C GLY A 137 -0.66 7.19 -10.92
N LEU A 138 -0.81 7.58 -12.19
CA LEU A 138 -1.18 6.67 -13.29
C LEU A 138 -0.09 5.63 -13.55
N VAL A 139 1.18 6.07 -13.60
CA VAL A 139 2.34 5.18 -13.73
C VAL A 139 2.42 4.23 -12.54
N CYS A 140 2.21 4.72 -11.32
CA CYS A 140 2.20 3.90 -10.12
C CYS A 140 1.14 2.80 -10.19
N ILE A 141 -0.11 3.12 -10.54
CA ILE A 141 -1.18 2.13 -10.70
C ILE A 141 -0.89 1.14 -11.83
N ALA A 142 -0.36 1.61 -12.95
CA ALA A 142 0.02 0.74 -14.07
C ALA A 142 1.12 -0.26 -13.67
N MET A 143 2.17 0.22 -13.00
CA MET A 143 3.26 -0.63 -12.48
C MET A 143 2.77 -1.61 -11.42
N PHE A 144 1.91 -1.15 -10.51
CA PHE A 144 1.34 -1.97 -9.44
C PHE A 144 0.39 -3.04 -10.01
N GLY A 145 -0.42 -2.71 -11.01
CA GLY A 145 -1.24 -3.64 -11.76
C GLY A 145 -0.40 -4.71 -12.46
N ALA A 146 0.66 -4.30 -13.16
CA ALA A 146 1.60 -5.23 -13.77
C ALA A 146 2.24 -6.18 -12.75
N GLN A 147 2.63 -5.66 -11.58
CA GLN A 147 3.19 -6.46 -10.48
C GLN A 147 2.18 -7.50 -9.95
N VAL A 148 0.92 -7.09 -9.73
CA VAL A 148 -0.15 -8.00 -9.27
C VAL A 148 -0.46 -9.04 -10.33
N SER A 149 -0.62 -8.67 -11.60
CA SER A 149 -0.89 -9.61 -12.70
C SER A 149 0.22 -10.65 -12.87
N SER A 150 1.47 -10.23 -12.75
CA SER A 150 2.64 -11.13 -12.82
C SER A 150 2.64 -12.16 -11.68
N ASN A 151 2.37 -11.70 -10.46
CA ASN A 151 2.30 -12.57 -9.28
C ASN A 151 1.07 -13.49 -9.33
N SER A 152 -0.09 -13.00 -9.76
CA SER A 152 -1.32 -13.81 -9.94
C SER A 152 -1.10 -14.91 -10.98
N PHE A 153 -0.42 -14.63 -12.08
CA PHE A 153 -0.14 -15.62 -13.14
C PHE A 153 0.82 -16.72 -12.65
N ALA A 154 1.83 -16.35 -11.86
CA ALA A 154 2.77 -17.29 -11.25
C ALA A 154 2.14 -18.18 -10.16
N ASP A 155 1.07 -17.73 -9.49
CA ASP A 155 0.32 -18.52 -8.49
C ASP A 155 -0.82 -19.33 -9.13
N SER A 156 -1.33 -18.87 -10.28
CA SER A 156 -2.37 -19.56 -11.06
C SER A 156 -1.82 -20.74 -11.87
N THR A 157 -0.53 -20.77 -12.22
CA THR A 157 0.09 -21.86 -13.00
C THR A 157 0.13 -23.22 -12.28
N PRO A 158 0.37 -23.36 -10.97
CA PRO A 158 0.24 -24.66 -10.30
C PRO A 158 -1.21 -25.09 -10.04
N CYS A 159 -2.16 -24.16 -9.83
CA CYS A 159 -3.56 -24.52 -9.57
C CYS A 159 -4.40 -24.72 -10.86
N PHE A 160 -4.15 -23.95 -11.91
CA PHE A 160 -4.86 -24.11 -13.18
C PHE A 160 -4.44 -25.39 -13.91
N VAL A 161 -3.17 -25.82 -13.81
CA VAL A 161 -2.73 -27.11 -14.36
C VAL A 161 -3.36 -28.28 -13.62
N LEU A 162 -3.57 -28.20 -12.30
CA LEU A 162 -4.27 -29.26 -11.54
C LEU A 162 -5.78 -29.31 -11.82
N VAL A 163 -6.44 -28.18 -12.05
CA VAL A 163 -7.87 -28.16 -12.44
C VAL A 163 -8.05 -28.56 -13.92
N ALA A 164 -7.16 -28.13 -14.81
CA ALA A 164 -7.23 -28.48 -16.24
C ALA A 164 -6.81 -29.93 -16.54
N TYR A 165 -5.96 -30.57 -15.74
CA TYR A 165 -5.67 -32.02 -15.85
C TYR A 165 -6.60 -32.91 -15.02
N GLY A 166 -7.38 -32.34 -14.08
CA GLY A 166 -8.40 -33.07 -13.31
C GLY A 166 -9.74 -33.27 -14.06
N GLU A 167 -10.01 -32.47 -15.08
CA GLU A 167 -11.23 -32.52 -15.91
C GLU A 167 -11.04 -33.27 -17.25
N VAL A 168 -10.01 -34.11 -17.36
CA VAL A 168 -9.79 -34.99 -18.55
C VAL A 168 -9.56 -36.45 -18.15
N GLY A 169 -9.89 -36.81 -16.91
CA GLY A 169 -9.62 -38.11 -16.32
C GLY A 169 -10.80 -38.68 -15.52
N LEU A 170 -12.00 -38.69 -16.11
CA LEU A 170 -13.09 -39.62 -15.81
C LEU A 170 -14.04 -39.74 -16.99
#